data_AF-A0A5C4REM6-F1
#
_entry.id   AF-A0A5C4REM6-F1
#
_cell.length_a   1.000
_cell.length_b   1.000
_cell.length_c   1.000
_cell.angle_alpha   90.00
_cell.angle_beta   90.00
_cell.angle_gamma   90.00
#
_symmetry.space_group_name_H-M   'P 1'
#
loop_
_entity.id
_entity.type
_entity.pdbx_description
1 polymer ?
#
loop_
_entity_poly.entity_id
_entity_poly.type
_entity_poly.pdbx_seq_one_letter_code
_entity_poly.pdbx_strand_id
1 'polypeptide(L)'
;MRTEHTRSIQTISHSTEVIDSFKDKSTDKLFCVLRLSERRDANRQLFIVTLKDDNKSDDFYIVPFAELVVRRERVKYLVSPENQYPEFGDNISFIMKRIESVVKIFIDNYKLTTTHFSMGW
;
A
#
# COMPACT_ATOMS: atom_id res chain seq x y z
N MET A 1 3.25 9.17 24.09
CA MET A 1 4.10 8.51 23.08
C MET A 1 3.16 7.73 22.15
N ARG A 2 3.01 8.14 20.89
CA ARG A 2 2.17 7.40 19.94
C ARG A 2 3.05 6.30 19.35
N THR A 3 2.72 5.04 19.59
CA THR A 3 3.52 3.91 19.09
C THR A 3 3.51 3.94 17.56
N GLU A 4 4.68 3.84 16.95
CA GLU A 4 4.81 3.66 15.50
C GLU A 4 4.05 2.41 15.07
N HIS A 5 3.39 2.49 13.92
CA HIS A 5 2.58 1.39 13.45
C HIS A 5 3.52 0.46 12.67
N THR A 6 3.58 -0.83 13.02
CA THR A 6 4.50 -1.77 12.38
C THR A 6 3.78 -2.99 11.81
N ARG A 7 4.46 -3.69 10.89
CA ARG A 7 4.11 -5.02 10.39
C ARG A 7 5.31 -5.93 10.49
N SER A 8 5.10 -7.21 10.78
CA SER A 8 6.20 -8.17 10.74
C SER A 8 6.68 -8.40 9.30
N ILE A 9 7.97 -8.63 9.10
CA ILE A 9 8.49 -9.03 7.78
C ILE A 9 7.84 -10.32 7.30
N GLN A 10 7.49 -11.23 8.21
CA GLN A 10 6.76 -12.46 7.86
C GLN A 10 5.42 -12.15 7.20
N THR A 11 4.64 -11.20 7.73
CA THR A 11 3.38 -10.75 7.12
C THR A 11 3.61 -10.17 5.73
N ILE A 12 4.60 -9.30 5.58
CA ILE A 12 4.93 -8.70 4.28
C ILE A 12 5.33 -9.80 3.28
N SER A 13 6.21 -10.72 3.65
CA SER A 13 6.73 -11.75 2.75
C SER A 13 5.72 -12.83 2.37
N HIS A 14 4.84 -13.24 3.30
CA HIS A 14 3.97 -14.42 3.09
C HIS A 14 2.53 -14.07 2.76
N SER A 15 2.07 -12.88 3.12
CA SER A 15 0.67 -12.50 2.98
C SER A 15 0.44 -11.39 1.96
N THR A 16 1.49 -10.84 1.35
CA THR A 16 1.36 -9.74 0.40
C THR A 16 2.03 -10.00 -0.95
N GLU A 17 1.52 -9.32 -1.97
CA GLU A 17 2.07 -9.31 -3.32
C GLU A 17 2.32 -7.87 -3.74
N VAL A 18 3.49 -7.61 -4.33
CA VAL A 18 3.81 -6.29 -4.91
C VAL A 18 2.94 -6.10 -6.16
N ILE A 19 2.17 -5.01 -6.21
CA ILE A 19 1.34 -4.65 -7.36
C ILE A 19 1.96 -3.57 -8.23
N ASP A 20 2.82 -2.72 -7.65
CA ASP A 20 3.60 -1.71 -8.36
C ASP A 20 4.74 -1.21 -7.47
N SER A 21 5.72 -0.56 -8.09
CA SER A 21 6.76 0.20 -7.40
C SER A 21 7.12 1.46 -8.16
N PHE A 22 7.42 2.54 -7.44
CA PHE A 22 7.80 3.80 -8.07
C PHE A 22 8.86 4.54 -7.25
N LYS A 23 9.81 5.15 -7.95
CA LYS A 23 10.80 6.04 -7.33
C LYS A 23 10.26 7.47 -7.34
N ASP A 24 10.19 8.08 -6.16
CA ASP A 24 9.86 9.50 -6.06
C ASP A 24 11.11 10.35 -6.30
N LYS A 25 11.01 11.35 -7.18
CA LYS A 25 12.16 12.16 -7.59
C LYS A 25 12.58 13.16 -6.50
N SER A 26 11.63 13.64 -5.69
CA SER A 26 11.90 14.66 -4.67
C SER A 26 12.62 14.07 -3.47
N THR A 27 12.27 12.84 -3.10
CA THR A 27 12.80 12.16 -1.91
C THR A 27 13.88 11.12 -2.24
N ASP A 28 14.06 10.81 -3.52
CA ASP A 28 14.89 9.72 -4.05
C ASP A 28 14.56 8.33 -3.49
N LYS A 29 13.38 8.18 -2.86
CA LYS A 29 12.95 6.92 -2.24
C LYS A 29 12.19 6.03 -3.21
N LEU A 30 12.40 4.73 -3.09
CA LEU A 30 11.64 3.71 -3.81
C LEU A 30 10.48 3.21 -2.95
N PHE A 31 9.27 3.42 -3.44
CA PHE A 31 8.03 2.97 -2.83
C PHE A 31 7.59 1.67 -3.46
N CYS A 32 7.18 0.71 -2.64
CA CYS A 32 6.54 -0.53 -3.07
C CYS A 32 5.09 -0.50 -2.59
N VAL A 33 4.14 -0.74 -3.49
CA VAL A 33 2.73 -0.87 -3.16
C VAL A 33 2.38 -2.36 -3.16
N LEU A 34 2.01 -2.89 -2.02
CA LEU A 34 1.71 -4.30 -1.81
C LEU A 34 0.22 -4.48 -1.53
N ARG A 35 -0.40 -5.52 -2.09
CA ARG A 35 -1.77 -5.95 -1.76
C ARG A 35 -1.72 -7.11 -0.78
N LEU A 36 -2.73 -7.24 0.09
CA LEU A 36 -2.91 -8.43 0.92
C LEU A 36 -3.53 -9.57 0.09
N SER A 37 -2.77 -10.64 -0.15
CA SER A 37 -3.10 -11.73 -1.10
C SER A 37 -4.38 -12.49 -0.75
N GLU A 38 -4.69 -12.63 0.53
CA GLU A 38 -5.87 -13.34 1.03
C GLU A 38 -7.19 -12.60 0.73
N ARG A 39 -7.12 -11.29 0.45
CA ARG A 39 -8.30 -10.49 0.09
C ARG A 39 -8.59 -10.71 -1.39
N ARG A 40 -9.58 -11.55 -1.69
CA ARG A 40 -10.04 -11.82 -3.08
C ARG A 40 -11.26 -11.00 -3.50
N ASP A 41 -11.99 -10.41 -2.55
CA ASP A 41 -13.13 -9.55 -2.85
C ASP A 41 -12.65 -8.19 -3.35
N ALA A 42 -12.92 -7.88 -4.63
CA ALA A 42 -12.53 -6.61 -5.26
C ALA A 42 -13.09 -5.38 -4.53
N ASN A 43 -14.19 -5.52 -3.79
CA ASN A 43 -14.79 -4.45 -3.01
C ASN A 43 -14.21 -4.32 -1.61
N ARG A 44 -13.25 -5.17 -1.22
CA ARG A 44 -12.61 -5.17 0.10
C ARG A 44 -11.15 -5.59 -0.01
N GLN A 45 -10.34 -4.68 -0.53
CA GLN A 45 -8.89 -4.87 -0.67
C GLN A 45 -8.14 -4.06 0.39
N LEU A 46 -6.98 -4.56 0.81
CA LEU A 46 -6.07 -3.89 1.73
C LEU A 46 -4.70 -3.78 1.05
N PHE A 47 -4.11 -2.59 1.17
CA PHE A 47 -2.81 -2.27 0.62
C PHE A 47 -1.87 -1.77 1.71
N ILE A 48 -0.60 -2.13 1.59
CA ILE A 48 0.50 -1.67 2.43
C ILE A 48 1.50 -1.01 1.49
N VAL A 49 1.96 0.18 1.84
CA VAL A 49 3.01 0.87 1.10
C VAL A 49 4.26 0.88 1.96
N THR A 50 5.37 0.38 1.41
CA THR A 50 6.65 0.33 2.09
C THR A 50 7.70 1.13 1.33
N LEU A 51 8.76 1.50 2.05
CA LEU A 51 9.95 2.15 1.50
C LEU A 51 11.06 1.11 1.43
N LYS A 52 11.79 1.06 0.32
CA LYS A 52 13.03 0.28 0.24
C LYS A 52 14.15 1.04 0.95
N ASP A 53 15.04 0.28 1.63
CA ASP A 53 16.20 0.80 2.35
C ASP A 53 15.78 1.91 3.35
N ASP A 54 14.72 1.63 4.08
CA ASP A 54 14.17 2.49 5.13
C ASP A 54 14.98 2.39 6.43
N ASN A 55 15.13 3.51 7.12
CA ASN A 55 15.89 3.57 8.38
C ASN A 55 15.03 3.33 9.64
N LYS A 56 13.70 3.27 9.50
CA LYS A 56 12.77 2.95 10.60
C LYS A 56 12.41 1.47 10.68
N SER A 57 12.70 0.73 9.61
CA SER A 57 12.47 -0.71 9.52
C SER A 57 13.73 -1.48 9.91
N ASP A 58 13.58 -2.71 10.42
CA ASP A 58 14.67 -3.60 10.79
C ASP A 58 14.45 -5.02 10.25
N ASP A 59 15.27 -5.99 10.66
CA ASP A 59 15.23 -7.38 10.20
C ASP A 59 13.96 -8.16 10.66
N PHE A 60 13.13 -7.58 11.53
CA PHE A 60 11.95 -8.22 12.10
C PHE A 60 10.65 -7.50 11.71
N TYR A 61 10.69 -6.17 11.64
CA TYR A 61 9.52 -5.33 11.44
C TYR A 61 9.75 -4.26 10.37
N ILE A 62 8.68 -3.97 9.63
CA ILE A 62 8.60 -2.88 8.67
C ILE A 62 7.65 -1.82 9.22
N VAL A 63 8.10 -0.57 9.17
CA VAL A 63 7.24 0.59 9.33
C VAL A 63 6.63 0.89 7.96
N PRO A 64 5.30 0.78 7.78
CA PRO A 64 4.68 1.08 6.50
C PRO A 64 4.61 2.60 6.33
N PHE A 65 4.94 3.07 5.13
CA PHE A 65 4.70 4.46 4.73
C PHE A 65 3.22 4.80 4.81
N ALA A 66 2.37 3.91 4.29
CA ALA A 66 0.92 4.03 4.38
C ALA A 66 0.28 2.65 4.45
N GLU A 67 -0.92 2.58 5.01
CA GLU A 67 -1.83 1.46 4.81
C GLU A 67 -3.17 1.97 4.35
N LEU A 68 -3.74 1.33 3.32
CA LEU A 68 -4.97 1.75 2.68
C LEU A 68 -5.95 0.58 2.63
N VAL A 69 -7.23 0.90 2.77
CA VAL A 69 -8.32 -0.02 2.46
C VAL A 69 -9.18 0.56 1.35
N VAL A 70 -9.52 -0.27 0.38
CA VAL A 70 -10.53 0.05 -0.64
C VAL A 70 -11.82 -0.65 -0.25
N ARG A 71 -12.87 0.14 -0.03
CA ARG A 71 -14.22 -0.36 0.24
C ARG A 71 -15.24 0.32 -0.66
N ARG A 72 -15.94 -0.46 -1.49
CA ARG A 72 -16.97 0.07 -2.42
C ARG A 72 -16.48 1.34 -3.13
N GLU A 73 -15.31 1.25 -3.76
CA GLU A 73 -14.67 2.33 -4.54
C GLU A 73 -14.12 3.51 -3.75
N ARG A 74 -14.22 3.50 -2.42
CA ARG A 74 -13.61 4.51 -1.56
C ARG A 74 -12.27 4.02 -1.02
N VAL A 75 -11.23 4.83 -1.20
CA VAL A 75 -9.93 4.66 -0.55
C VAL A 75 -9.98 5.30 0.83
N LYS A 76 -9.49 4.59 1.86
CA LYS A 76 -9.32 5.13 3.21
C LYS A 76 -7.95 4.72 3.75
N TYR A 77 -7.22 5.67 4.31
CA TYR A 77 -5.98 5.40 5.01
C TYR A 77 -6.28 4.85 6.41
N LEU A 78 -5.68 3.71 6.72
CA LEU A 78 -5.62 3.12 8.06
C LEU A 78 -4.37 3.63 8.80
N VAL A 79 -3.29 3.82 8.06
CA VAL A 79 -2.04 4.43 8.52
C VAL A 79 -1.71 5.56 7.56
N SER A 80 -1.62 6.78 8.10
CA SER A 80 -1.26 7.98 7.32
C SER A 80 0.26 8.22 7.37
N PRO A 81 0.90 8.52 6.22
CA PRO A 81 2.32 8.85 6.16
C PRO A 81 2.72 10.02 7.06
N GLU A 82 1.84 10.99 7.29
CA GLU A 82 2.13 12.16 8.14
C GLU A 82 2.52 11.77 9.57
N ASN A 83 2.04 10.62 10.04
CA ASN A 83 2.36 10.13 11.39
C ASN A 83 3.58 9.21 11.41
N GLN A 84 3.86 8.50 10.31
CA GLN A 84 4.97 7.54 10.24
C GLN A 84 6.25 8.17 9.70
N TYR A 85 6.14 9.14 8.79
CA TYR A 85 7.22 9.77 8.04
C TYR A 85 7.02 11.29 7.90
N PRO A 86 6.90 12.04 9.02
CA PRO A 86 6.69 13.49 9.00
C PRO A 86 7.80 14.25 8.24
N GLU A 87 9.00 13.68 8.15
CA GLU A 87 10.13 14.26 7.42
C GLU A 87 9.90 14.43 5.90
N PHE A 88 8.89 13.75 5.33
CA PHE A 88 8.53 13.91 3.92
C PHE A 88 7.75 15.21 3.67
N GLY A 89 7.20 15.84 4.71
CA GLY A 89 6.58 17.16 4.67
C GLY A 89 5.59 17.33 3.50
N ASP A 90 5.76 18.41 2.75
CA ASP A 90 4.87 18.77 1.63
C ASP A 90 4.84 17.74 0.49
N ASN A 91 5.87 16.88 0.39
CA ASN A 91 5.91 15.80 -0.61
C ASN A 91 4.87 14.71 -0.34
N ILE A 92 4.40 14.55 0.91
CA ILE A 92 3.45 13.50 1.30
C ILE A 92 2.19 13.56 0.42
N SER A 93 1.66 14.75 0.18
CA SER A 93 0.44 14.93 -0.60
C SER A 93 0.58 14.44 -2.06
N PHE A 94 1.75 14.64 -2.67
CA PHE A 94 2.05 14.18 -4.02
C PHE A 94 2.24 12.66 -4.07
N ILE A 95 2.98 12.11 -3.10
CA ILE A 95 3.22 10.67 -2.99
C ILE A 95 1.89 9.93 -2.75
N MET A 96 1.02 10.43 -1.87
CA MET A 96 -0.31 9.87 -1.61
C MET A 96 -1.18 9.84 -2.87
N LYS A 97 -1.20 10.92 -3.67
CA LYS A 97 -1.89 10.94 -4.96
C LYS A 97 -1.36 9.87 -5.92
N ARG A 98 -0.04 9.65 -5.92
CA ARG A 98 0.57 8.60 -6.74
C ARG A 98 0.15 7.20 -6.28
N ILE A 99 0.17 6.94 -4.97
CA ILE A 99 -0.29 5.69 -4.36
C ILE A 99 -1.76 5.43 -4.72
N GLU A 100 -2.64 6.43 -4.59
CA GLU A 100 -4.06 6.31 -4.93
C GLU A 100 -4.28 5.99 -6.40
N SER A 101 -3.49 6.61 -7.29
CA SER A 101 -3.53 6.28 -8.72
C SER A 101 -3.16 4.82 -8.99
N VAL A 102 -2.10 4.30 -8.36
CA VAL A 102 -1.68 2.90 -8.47
C VAL A 102 -2.77 1.96 -7.96
N VAL A 103 -3.29 2.22 -6.76
CA VAL A 103 -4.35 1.41 -6.15
C VAL A 103 -5.61 1.42 -7.02
N LYS A 104 -5.99 2.57 -7.58
CA LYS A 104 -7.15 2.67 -8.46
C LYS A 104 -6.98 1.83 -9.72
N ILE A 105 -5.84 1.97 -10.42
CA ILE A 105 -5.53 1.18 -11.62
C ILE A 105 -5.59 -0.31 -11.32
N PHE A 106 -5.01 -0.74 -10.19
CA PHE A 106 -5.06 -2.13 -9.77
C PHE A 106 -6.50 -2.61 -9.55
N ILE A 107 -7.33 -1.87 -8.80
CA ILE A 107 -8.71 -2.25 -8.50
C ILE A 107 -9.55 -2.33 -9.77
N ASP A 108 -9.40 -1.36 -10.68
CA ASP A 108 -10.14 -1.34 -11.95
C ASP A 108 -9.81 -2.58 -12.78
N ASN A 109 -8.52 -2.93 -12.91
CA ASN A 109 -8.07 -4.15 -13.59
C ASN A 109 -8.50 -5.45 -12.88
N TYR A 110 -8.47 -5.46 -11.54
CA TYR A 110 -8.84 -6.61 -10.74
C TYR A 110 -10.34 -6.91 -10.83
N LYS A 111 -11.19 -5.88 -10.88
CA LYS A 111 -12.63 -6.04 -11.11
C LYS A 111 -12.94 -6.62 -12.49
N LEU A 112 -12.26 -6.14 -13.54
CA LEU A 112 -12.45 -6.67 -14.89
C LEU A 112 -12.13 -8.17 -14.95
N THR A 113 -10.97 -8.57 -14.43
CA THR A 113 -10.56 -9.98 -14.44
C THR A 113 -11.48 -10.86 -13.59
N THR A 114 -11.86 -10.44 -12.39
CA THR A 114 -12.74 -11.25 -11.51
C THR A 114 -14.19 -11.35 -11.99
N THR A 115 -14.71 -10.32 -12.67
CA THR A 115 -16.07 -10.37 -13.24
C THR A 115 -16.15 -11.39 -14.39
N HIS A 116 -15.11 -11.49 -15.22
CA HIS A 116 -15.07 -12.45 -16.33
C HIS A 116 -15.00 -13.93 -15.88
N PHE A 117 -14.43 -14.23 -14.70
CA PHE A 117 -14.45 -15.59 -14.14
C PHE A 117 -15.81 -16.00 -13.54
N SER A 118 -16.70 -15.05 -13.26
CA SER A 118 -18.02 -15.33 -12.66
C SER A 118 -19.15 -15.64 -13.66
N MET A 119 -18.88 -15.57 -14.98
CA MET A 119 -19.89 -15.80 -16.04
C MET A 119 -19.75 -17.13 -16.80
N GLY A 120 -18.89 -18.04 -16.35
CA GLY A 120 -18.78 -19.36 -16.96
C GLY A 120 -19.06 -20.45 -15.95
N TRP A 121 -20.34 -20.82 -15.76
CA TRP A 121 -20.90 -22.15 -15.48
C TRP A 121 -22.43 -22.07 -15.59
#